data_AF-A0A9Q0S5Z7-F1
#
_entry.id   AF-A0A9Q0S5Z7-F1
#
_cell.length_a   1.000
_cell.length_b   1.000
_cell.length_c   1.000
_cell.angle_alpha   90.00
_cell.angle_beta   90.00
_cell.angle_gamma   90.00
#
_symmetry.space_group_name_H-M   'P 1'
#
loop_
_entity.id
_entity.type
_entity.pdbx_description
1 polymer ?
#
loop_
_entity_poly.entity_id
_entity_poly.type
_entity_poly.pdbx_seq_one_letter_code
_entity_poly.pdbx_strand_id
1 'polypeptide(L)'
;MRRINVILTYVTYLFWTAVTLRLLAGLSKLNIQGGGSWPPVQNVALKSSITVNATCGQNGPEEHCDMIDVDTHRSRASQCEICDGNSTDFDKRHHIEYAIDGTNRYWQSPSLQYGNEFEYVTITVDLKQEIIISFLLNDPITQDKINACSGLSFQ
;
A
#
# COMPACT_ATOMS: atom_id res chain seq x y z
N MET A 1 -34.69 55.97 39.51
CA MET A 1 -33.54 56.64 38.85
C MET A 1 -32.36 55.68 38.80
N ARG A 2 -32.07 55.07 37.64
CA ARG A 2 -30.81 54.37 37.37
C ARG A 2 -30.20 55.03 36.13
N ARG A 3 -29.33 56.03 36.34
CA ARG A 3 -28.50 56.59 35.27
C ARG A 3 -27.36 55.61 35.05
N ILE A 4 -27.54 54.67 34.12
CA ILE A 4 -26.44 53.80 33.69
C ILE A 4 -25.51 54.66 32.84
N ASN A 5 -24.29 54.85 33.35
CA ASN A 5 -23.26 55.69 32.77
C ASN A 5 -22.75 55.04 31.46
N VAL A 6 -23.28 55.48 30.32
CA VAL A 6 -22.85 55.05 28.97
C VAL A 6 -21.34 55.28 28.76
N ILE A 7 -20.77 56.28 29.43
CA ILE A 7 -19.33 56.59 29.42
C ILE A 7 -18.51 55.44 30.01
N LEU A 8 -18.94 54.85 31.13
CA LEU A 8 -18.21 53.74 31.75
C LEU A 8 -18.23 52.51 30.84
N THR A 9 -19.36 52.19 30.23
CA THR A 9 -19.45 51.09 29.24
C THR A 9 -18.60 51.33 28.00
N TYR A 10 -18.53 52.56 27.50
CA TYR A 10 -17.73 52.91 26.32
C TYR A 10 -16.22 52.86 26.62
N VAL A 11 -15.80 53.36 27.78
CA VAL A 11 -14.40 53.34 28.22
C VAL A 11 -13.94 51.90 28.48
N THR A 12 -14.77 51.05 29.09
CA THR A 12 -14.43 49.63 29.24
C THR A 12 -14.34 48.93 27.89
N TYR A 13 -15.24 49.22 26.95
CA TYR A 13 -15.21 48.63 25.61
C TYR A 13 -13.94 49.03 24.85
N LEU A 14 -13.57 50.32 24.86
CA LEU A 14 -12.34 50.81 24.25
C LEU A 14 -11.07 50.24 24.90
N PHE A 15 -11.07 50.04 26.21
CA PHE A 15 -9.93 49.45 26.90
C PHE A 15 -9.79 47.96 26.56
N TRP A 16 -10.90 47.20 26.58
CA TRP A 16 -10.89 45.79 26.18
C TRP A 16 -10.51 45.61 24.70
N THR A 17 -10.99 46.47 23.78
CA THR A 17 -10.57 46.41 22.38
C THR A 17 -9.10 46.78 22.20
N ALA A 18 -8.58 47.77 22.91
CA ALA A 18 -7.15 48.12 22.85
C ALA A 18 -6.25 47.01 23.40
N VAL A 19 -6.67 46.33 24.48
CA VAL A 19 -5.94 45.21 25.07
C VAL A 19 -5.99 43.98 24.17
N THR A 20 -7.14 43.64 23.59
CA THR A 20 -7.23 42.53 22.61
C THR A 20 -6.45 42.83 21.34
N LEU A 21 -6.50 44.06 20.83
CA LEU A 21 -5.73 44.47 19.65
C LEU A 21 -4.22 44.42 19.91
N ARG A 22 -3.75 44.73 21.13
CA ARG A 22 -2.34 44.58 21.52
C ARG A 22 -1.91 43.12 21.72
N LEU A 23 -2.79 42.27 22.25
CA LEU A 23 -2.57 40.81 22.32
C LEU A 23 -2.49 40.20 20.91
N LEU A 24 -3.38 40.61 19.99
CA LEU A 24 -3.37 40.18 18.59
C LEU A 24 -2.16 40.72 17.82
N ALA A 25 -1.75 41.97 18.08
CA ALA A 25 -0.54 42.54 17.47
C ALA A 25 0.76 41.92 18.01
N GLY A 26 0.77 41.47 19.27
CA GLY A 26 1.91 40.79 19.91
C GLY A 26 2.12 39.33 19.49
N LEU A 27 1.10 38.69 18.89
CA LEU A 27 1.17 37.31 18.38
C LEU A 27 1.82 37.19 16.99
N SER A 28 2.25 38.29 16.37
CA SER A 28 2.75 38.30 14.99
C SER A 28 4.23 37.90 14.81
N LYS A 29 4.88 37.31 15.82
CA LYS A 29 6.25 36.75 15.69
C LYS A 29 6.46 35.37 16.34
N LEU A 30 5.49 34.46 16.22
CA LEU A 30 5.83 33.04 16.15
C LEU A 30 5.97 32.66 14.68
N ASN A 31 7.16 32.90 14.14
CA ASN A 31 7.57 32.25 12.90
C ASN A 31 7.90 30.79 13.25
N ILE A 32 6.86 29.95 13.37
CA ILE A 32 7.05 28.51 13.23
C ILE A 32 7.24 28.29 11.73
N GLN A 33 8.45 28.58 11.25
CA GLN A 33 8.97 27.93 10.05
C GLN A 33 9.42 26.53 10.44
N GLY A 34 8.46 25.75 10.93
CA GLY A 34 8.49 24.30 10.77
C GLY A 34 8.09 24.02 9.33
N GLY A 35 8.97 24.40 8.40
CA GLY A 35 8.92 23.91 7.03
C GLY A 35 9.27 22.43 7.05
N GLY A 36 8.39 21.61 7.64
CA GLY A 36 8.40 20.19 7.43
C GLY A 36 8.04 19.98 5.98
N SER A 37 9.05 19.88 5.11
CA SER A 37 8.84 19.30 3.81
C SER A 37 8.34 17.90 4.07
N TRP A 38 7.05 17.67 3.82
CA TRP A 38 6.58 16.30 3.68
C TRP A 38 7.51 15.62 2.66
N PRO A 39 8.14 14.49 3.01
CA PRO A 39 8.99 13.81 2.06
C PRO A 39 8.15 13.49 0.82
N PRO A 40 8.76 13.53 -0.38
CA PRO A 40 8.04 13.22 -1.60
C PRO A 40 7.44 11.82 -1.48
N VAL A 41 6.19 11.68 -1.92
CA VAL A 41 5.50 10.38 -1.99
C VAL A 41 6.38 9.43 -2.81
N GLN A 42 6.79 8.32 -2.21
CA GLN A 42 7.65 7.31 -2.82
C GLN A 42 6.97 5.95 -2.74
N ASN A 43 7.18 5.12 -3.76
CA ASN A 43 6.83 3.70 -3.68
C ASN A 43 7.80 3.00 -2.72
N VAL A 44 7.38 2.83 -1.48
CA VAL A 44 8.16 2.21 -0.41
C VAL A 44 8.38 0.71 -0.64
N ALA A 45 7.55 0.05 -1.45
CA ALA A 45 7.70 -1.36 -1.76
C ALA A 45 8.97 -1.66 -2.57
N LEU A 46 9.43 -0.75 -3.44
CA LEU A 46 10.66 -0.94 -4.21
C LEU A 46 11.94 -0.99 -3.34
N LYS A 47 11.83 -0.55 -2.08
CA LYS A 47 12.95 -0.50 -1.11
C LYS A 47 12.72 -1.44 0.08
N SER A 48 11.59 -2.15 0.10
CA SER A 48 11.27 -3.10 1.15
C SER A 48 11.97 -4.43 0.89
N SER A 49 12.07 -5.24 1.94
CA SER A 49 12.31 -6.67 1.76
C SER A 49 10.97 -7.37 1.68
N ILE A 50 10.83 -8.31 0.76
CA ILE A 50 9.67 -9.20 0.69
C ILE A 50 10.13 -10.62 0.94
N THR A 51 9.32 -11.39 1.65
CA THR A 51 9.54 -12.81 1.90
C THR A 51 8.21 -13.54 1.79
N VAL A 52 8.26 -14.82 1.42
CA VAL A 52 7.06 -15.65 1.31
C VAL A 52 7.37 -17.05 1.78
N ASN A 53 6.38 -17.73 2.35
CA ASN A 53 6.56 -19.09 2.87
C ASN A 53 6.78 -20.13 1.76
N ALA A 54 6.13 -19.96 0.60
CA ALA A 54 6.22 -20.88 -0.52
C ALA A 54 6.11 -20.14 -1.86
N THR A 55 6.77 -20.64 -2.90
CA THR A 55 6.71 -20.11 -4.26
C THR A 55 6.66 -21.29 -5.23
N CYS A 56 5.97 -21.14 -6.35
CA CYS A 56 5.90 -22.24 -7.32
C CYS A 56 7.30 -22.63 -7.81
N GLY A 57 7.48 -23.90 -8.10
CA GLY A 57 8.69 -24.40 -8.74
C GLY A 57 9.95 -24.43 -7.85
N GLN A 58 9.82 -24.29 -6.52
CA GLN A 58 10.96 -24.35 -5.59
C GLN A 58 11.62 -25.73 -5.54
N ASN A 59 10.83 -26.81 -5.69
CA ASN A 59 11.28 -28.20 -5.59
C ASN A 59 11.46 -28.87 -6.96
N GLY A 60 11.47 -28.10 -8.04
CA GLY A 60 11.50 -28.58 -9.42
C GLY A 60 10.32 -28.07 -10.25
N PRO A 61 10.18 -28.51 -11.51
CA PRO A 61 9.10 -28.07 -12.39
C PRO A 61 7.71 -28.40 -11.83
N GLU A 62 6.83 -27.41 -11.85
CA GLU A 62 5.49 -27.43 -11.29
C GLU A 62 4.46 -27.00 -12.35
N GLU A 63 3.42 -27.81 -12.57
CA GLU A 63 2.34 -27.48 -13.51
C GLU A 63 1.23 -26.69 -12.80
N HIS A 64 0.82 -25.59 -13.42
CA HIS A 64 -0.34 -24.79 -13.04
C HIS A 64 -1.29 -24.64 -14.22
N CYS A 65 -2.60 -24.65 -13.96
CA CYS A 65 -3.61 -24.53 -14.99
C CYS A 65 -4.58 -23.40 -14.65
N ASP A 66 -4.68 -22.43 -15.54
CA ASP A 66 -5.63 -21.33 -15.47
C ASP A 66 -6.89 -21.66 -16.25
N MET A 67 -8.05 -21.41 -15.63
CA MET A 67 -9.33 -21.48 -16.34
C MET A 67 -9.48 -20.25 -17.21
N ILE A 68 -9.53 -20.47 -18.53
CA ILE A 68 -9.80 -19.44 -19.52
C ILE A 68 -11.24 -19.59 -20.04
N ASP A 69 -11.95 -18.47 -20.12
CA ASP A 69 -13.26 -18.43 -20.79
C ASP A 69 -13.03 -18.30 -22.30
N VAL A 70 -13.39 -19.32 -23.07
CA VAL A 70 -13.30 -19.29 -24.53
C VAL A 70 -14.58 -18.67 -25.10
N ASP A 71 -14.44 -17.53 -25.78
CA ASP A 71 -15.52 -16.65 -26.29
C ASP A 71 -16.53 -17.36 -27.23
N THR A 72 -16.19 -18.54 -27.75
CA THR A 72 -17.11 -19.36 -28.53
C THR A 72 -18.00 -20.21 -27.61
N HIS A 73 -19.13 -19.63 -27.19
CA HIS A 73 -20.28 -20.37 -26.64
C HIS A 73 -19.94 -21.28 -25.43
N ARG A 74 -19.72 -20.67 -24.25
CA ARG A 74 -19.71 -21.34 -22.92
C ARG A 74 -18.82 -22.59 -22.81
N SER A 75 -17.67 -22.61 -23.45
CA SER A 75 -16.67 -23.65 -23.27
C SER A 75 -15.56 -23.12 -22.36
N ARG A 76 -15.45 -23.66 -21.14
CA ARG A 76 -14.29 -23.41 -20.27
C ARG A 76 -13.14 -24.28 -20.76
N ALA A 77 -12.01 -23.68 -21.09
CA ALA A 77 -10.78 -24.41 -21.36
C ALA A 77 -9.78 -24.13 -20.24
N SER A 78 -8.90 -25.07 -19.96
CA SER A 78 -7.77 -24.86 -19.06
C SER A 78 -6.51 -24.68 -19.89
N GLN A 79 -5.82 -23.56 -19.71
CA GLN A 79 -4.46 -23.38 -20.22
C GLN A 79 -3.49 -23.75 -19.11
N CYS A 80 -2.64 -24.74 -19.36
CA CYS A 80 -1.65 -25.20 -18.38
C CYS A 80 -0.24 -24.77 -18.80
N GLU A 81 0.53 -24.31 -17.83
CA GLU A 81 1.90 -23.83 -17.97
C GLU A 81 2.79 -24.44 -16.88
N ILE A 82 4.11 -24.40 -17.10
CA ILE A 82 5.09 -24.93 -16.16
C ILE A 82 5.82 -23.78 -15.47
N CYS A 83 5.72 -23.72 -14.15
CA CYS A 83 6.57 -22.91 -13.29
C CYS A 83 7.78 -23.72 -12.81
N ASP A 84 8.99 -23.21 -13.01
CA ASP A 84 10.21 -23.80 -12.48
C ASP A 84 11.16 -22.68 -12.04
N GLY A 85 11.37 -22.55 -10.73
CA GLY A 85 12.23 -21.51 -10.16
C GLY A 85 13.70 -21.64 -10.55
N ASN A 86 14.14 -22.82 -11.01
CA ASN A 86 15.52 -23.11 -11.40
C ASN A 86 15.68 -23.28 -12.93
N SER A 87 14.61 -23.18 -13.71
CA SER A 87 14.63 -23.33 -15.18
C SER A 87 15.54 -22.30 -15.83
N THR A 88 16.27 -22.64 -16.89
CA THR A 88 17.06 -21.66 -17.67
C THR A 88 16.19 -20.63 -18.39
N ASP A 89 14.93 -20.98 -18.62
CA ASP A 89 13.91 -20.10 -19.20
C ASP A 89 13.36 -19.15 -18.13
N PHE A 90 13.50 -17.84 -18.36
CA PHE A 90 13.08 -16.82 -17.41
C PHE A 90 11.56 -16.67 -17.33
N ASP A 91 10.83 -17.04 -18.38
CA ASP A 91 9.37 -16.91 -18.44
C ASP A 91 8.67 -17.93 -17.54
N LYS A 92 9.38 -18.98 -17.13
CA LYS A 92 8.90 -20.01 -16.19
C LYS A 92 9.23 -19.72 -14.73
N ARG A 93 9.96 -18.64 -14.45
CA ARG A 93 10.35 -18.26 -13.09
C ARG A 93 9.38 -17.21 -12.57
N HIS A 94 8.94 -17.34 -11.32
CA HIS A 94 7.99 -16.41 -10.70
C HIS A 94 8.35 -16.13 -9.24
N HIS A 95 9.55 -15.60 -9.00
CA HIS A 95 10.06 -15.34 -7.65
C HIS A 95 9.34 -14.18 -6.96
N ILE A 96 9.35 -14.17 -5.62
CA ILE A 96 8.61 -13.18 -4.81
C ILE A 96 9.11 -11.75 -5.01
N GLU A 97 10.38 -11.59 -5.37
CA GLU A 97 11.00 -10.29 -5.65
C GLU A 97 10.33 -9.60 -6.84
N TYR A 98 9.70 -10.35 -7.77
CA TYR A 98 9.00 -9.77 -8.92
C TYR A 98 7.77 -8.95 -8.53
N ALA A 99 7.21 -9.17 -7.34
CA ALA A 99 6.13 -8.35 -6.82
C ALA A 99 6.59 -6.91 -6.47
N ILE A 100 7.89 -6.71 -6.22
CA ILE A 100 8.45 -5.42 -5.78
C ILE A 100 9.58 -4.88 -6.66
N ASP A 101 9.91 -5.54 -7.77
CA ASP A 101 11.05 -5.17 -8.62
C ASP A 101 10.77 -4.02 -9.60
N GLY A 102 9.52 -3.57 -9.69
CA GLY A 102 9.08 -2.51 -10.61
C GLY A 102 9.02 -2.92 -12.09
N THR A 103 9.20 -4.20 -12.43
CA THR A 103 9.04 -4.73 -13.79
C THR A 103 7.58 -5.13 -14.05
N ASN A 104 7.25 -5.82 -15.15
CA ASN A 104 5.91 -6.41 -15.38
C ASN A 104 5.85 -7.90 -15.01
N ARG A 105 6.91 -8.45 -14.41
CA ARG A 105 6.92 -9.84 -13.95
C ARG A 105 6.05 -9.99 -12.70
N TYR A 106 5.59 -11.19 -12.44
CA TYR A 106 4.71 -11.50 -11.32
C TYR A 106 5.26 -12.66 -10.50
N TRP A 107 4.88 -12.69 -9.22
CA TRP A 107 5.07 -13.85 -8.36
C TRP A 107 3.89 -14.80 -8.49
N GLN A 108 4.15 -16.10 -8.37
CA GLN A 108 3.14 -17.15 -8.44
C GLN A 108 3.21 -18.05 -7.21
N SER A 109 2.06 -18.27 -6.57
CA SER A 109 1.90 -19.25 -5.49
C SER A 109 2.05 -20.68 -5.99
N PRO A 110 2.48 -21.64 -5.16
CA PRO A 110 2.38 -23.06 -5.50
C PRO A 110 0.93 -23.49 -5.76
N SER A 111 0.77 -24.49 -6.60
CA SER A 111 -0.48 -25.15 -6.94
C SER A 111 -0.91 -26.08 -5.81
N LEU A 112 -2.21 -26.06 -5.48
CA LEU A 112 -2.81 -26.93 -4.46
C LEU A 112 -2.63 -28.43 -4.76
N GLN A 113 -2.35 -28.79 -6.02
CA GLN A 113 -2.07 -30.17 -6.42
C GLN A 113 -0.80 -30.72 -5.75
N TYR A 114 0.12 -29.85 -5.32
CA TYR A 114 1.41 -30.24 -4.73
C TYR A 114 1.41 -30.30 -3.20
N GLY A 115 0.30 -29.90 -2.55
CA GLY A 115 0.19 -29.94 -1.09
C GLY A 115 -0.97 -29.10 -0.56
N ASN A 116 -1.63 -29.59 0.48
CA ASN A 116 -2.72 -28.86 1.16
C ASN A 116 -2.16 -27.70 2.01
N GLU A 117 -0.89 -27.75 2.38
CA GLU A 117 -0.18 -26.65 3.03
C GLU A 117 -0.14 -25.38 2.17
N PHE A 118 -0.34 -25.51 0.86
CA PHE A 118 -0.42 -24.40 -0.08
C PHE A 118 -1.83 -23.81 -0.19
N GLU A 119 -2.78 -24.20 0.67
CA GLU A 119 -4.06 -23.50 0.83
C GLU A 119 -3.88 -22.10 1.45
N TYR A 120 -2.80 -21.91 2.21
CA TYR A 120 -2.47 -20.63 2.83
C TYR A 120 -1.01 -20.27 2.57
N VAL A 121 -0.79 -19.11 1.94
CA VAL A 121 0.55 -18.58 1.69
C VAL A 121 0.67 -17.21 2.34
N THR A 122 1.68 -17.06 3.20
CA THR A 122 1.96 -15.81 3.88
C THR A 122 3.05 -15.05 3.16
N ILE A 123 2.74 -13.82 2.73
CA ILE A 123 3.70 -12.86 2.18
C ILE A 123 3.99 -11.81 3.26
N THR A 124 5.26 -11.63 3.60
CA THR A 124 5.71 -10.64 4.58
C THR A 124 6.54 -9.57 3.89
N VAL A 125 6.14 -8.31 4.06
CA VAL A 125 6.86 -7.14 3.53
C VAL A 125 7.43 -6.34 4.69
N ASP A 126 8.76 -6.27 4.77
CA ASP A 126 9.49 -5.42 5.70
C ASP A 126 9.90 -4.13 5.00
N LEU A 127 9.23 -3.04 5.38
CA LEU A 127 9.44 -1.72 4.80
C LEU A 127 10.79 -1.09 5.19
N LYS A 128 11.49 -1.61 6.22
CA LYS A 128 12.79 -1.13 6.74
C LYS A 128 12.84 0.35 7.17
N GLN A 129 11.70 1.02 7.32
CA GLN A 129 11.62 2.44 7.71
C GLN A 129 10.37 2.70 8.56
N GLU A 130 10.49 3.57 9.55
CA GLU A 130 9.35 4.10 10.31
C GLU A 130 8.59 5.10 9.43
N ILE A 131 7.56 4.63 8.72
CA ILE A 131 6.70 5.47 7.88
C ILE A 131 5.28 5.54 8.44
N ILE A 132 4.63 6.68 8.25
CA ILE A 132 3.19 6.81 8.46
C ILE A 132 2.52 6.40 7.15
N ILE A 133 1.85 5.24 7.15
CA ILE A 133 1.04 4.81 6.00
C ILE A 133 -0.19 5.72 5.95
N SER A 134 -0.26 6.56 4.91
CA SER A 134 -1.38 7.47 4.70
C SER A 134 -2.53 6.83 3.92
N PHE A 135 -2.25 5.81 3.10
CA PHE A 135 -3.23 5.02 2.37
C PHE A 135 -2.60 3.74 1.80
N LEU A 136 -3.43 2.71 1.60
CA LEU A 136 -3.11 1.56 0.74
C LEU A 136 -3.89 1.73 -0.56
N LEU A 137 -3.19 1.84 -1.69
CA LEU A 137 -3.85 1.80 -3.00
C LEU A 137 -3.90 0.34 -3.46
N ASN A 138 -5.11 -0.18 -3.60
CA ASN A 138 -5.36 -1.35 -4.44
C ASN A 138 -5.33 -0.87 -5.90
N ASP A 139 -4.14 -0.57 -6.40
CA ASP A 139 -3.97 -0.16 -7.78
C ASP A 139 -4.21 -1.39 -8.67
N PRO A 140 -5.05 -1.35 -9.73
CA PRO A 140 -5.23 -2.48 -10.64
C PRO A 140 -3.88 -3.00 -11.19
N ILE A 141 -2.87 -2.14 -11.30
CA ILE A 141 -1.51 -2.52 -11.72
C ILE A 141 -0.83 -3.46 -10.71
N THR A 142 -1.18 -3.39 -9.43
CA THR A 142 -0.69 -4.32 -8.40
C THR A 142 -1.46 -5.63 -8.32
N GLN A 143 -2.67 -5.72 -8.91
CA GLN A 143 -3.44 -6.98 -8.93
C GLN A 143 -2.75 -8.07 -9.76
N ASP A 144 -2.03 -7.69 -10.82
CA ASP A 144 -1.38 -8.67 -11.71
C ASP A 144 0.01 -9.11 -11.22
N LYS A 145 0.48 -8.55 -10.08
CA LYS A 145 1.81 -8.85 -9.53
C LYS A 145 1.86 -10.09 -8.65
N ILE A 146 0.72 -10.49 -8.11
CA ILE A 146 0.57 -11.61 -7.20
C ILE A 146 -0.46 -12.54 -7.82
N ASN A 147 -0.01 -13.63 -8.43
CA ASN A 147 -0.90 -14.65 -8.96
C ASN A 147 -1.06 -15.79 -7.94
N ALA A 148 -2.29 -16.03 -7.55
CA ALA A 148 -2.68 -17.02 -6.56
C ALA A 148 -3.50 -18.13 -7.23
N CYS A 149 -3.00 -19.37 -7.18
CA CYS A 149 -3.73 -20.56 -7.59
C CYS A 149 -5.09 -20.63 -6.88
N SER A 150 -6.16 -20.87 -7.64
CA SER A 150 -7.54 -20.76 -7.16
C SER A 150 -7.79 -21.61 -5.90
N GLY A 151 -8.10 -20.95 -4.78
CA GLY A 151 -8.33 -21.57 -3.47
C GLY A 151 -7.50 -20.99 -2.32
N LEU A 152 -6.53 -20.11 -2.61
CA LEU A 152 -5.72 -19.41 -1.62
C LEU A 152 -6.48 -18.28 -0.92
N SER A 153 -6.45 -18.27 0.42
CA SER A 153 -6.89 -17.13 1.23
C SER A 153 -5.68 -16.34 1.73
N PHE A 154 -5.68 -15.01 1.56
CA PHE A 154 -4.67 -14.12 2.13
C PHE A 154 -5.06 -13.74 3.57
N GLN A 155 -4.14 -13.88 4.52
CA GLN A 155 -4.39 -13.62 5.94
C GLN A 155 -3.37 -12.67 6.56
#